data_AF-A0A1G4JDX1-F1
#
_entry.id   AF-A0A1G4JDX1-F1
#
_cell.length_a   1.000
_cell.length_b   1.000
_cell.length_c   1.000
_cell.angle_alpha   90.00
_cell.angle_beta   90.00
_cell.angle_gamma   90.00
#
_symmetry.space_group_name_H-M   'P 1'
#
loop_
_entity.id
_entity.type
_entity.pdbx_description
1 polymer ?
#
loop_
_entity_poly.entity_id
_entity_poly.type
_entity_poly.pdbx_seq_one_letter_code
_entity_poly.pdbx_strand_id
1 'polypeptide(L)'
;MGYVKSGYASRPNKRAKKVTEKLYYEHIAKLRNRETKSNRNRQGSERSRLRLQDLSRDVLERIFVFSGRNSPLPLLNWHFFKCLKPSQYLIEQYLRVNFVFDVNAALKPSMSSSYRPWWVLADCALEVPLILRFLNASPSFLDFIDEIAVLEDVEATQQLRFEQFNDKTLPNLETPLNTPELNPTTEKSLRDFPATVYKWPALFFQNDIFTKPVVYNQLLLRLHSEYAIQSPSLTAESVMQWFFIDTASVTLQLDINCLFFALNLITHLSVQNKRSFEDVHPLIHFIDFLYISVTPRLLPLLLCEKLQDQHLISARKAKIVGKFIRKFYSHDLSLLCEDDLWIKLNEVKDHTLVERVSGFGGKPGFNVVK
;
A
#
# COMPACT_ATOMS: atom_id res chain seq x y z
N MET A 1 -77.64 -13.62 15.84
CA MET A 1 -77.89 -14.25 14.53
C MET A 1 -76.66 -14.04 13.64
N GLY A 2 -76.20 -15.09 12.95
CA GLY A 2 -75.51 -14.96 11.65
C GLY A 2 -73.98 -14.81 11.58
N TYR A 3 -73.31 -15.97 11.46
CA TYR A 3 -72.07 -16.38 10.78
C TYR A 3 -71.39 -15.43 9.73
N VAL A 4 -70.04 -15.28 9.73
CA VAL A 4 -68.96 -15.91 8.89
C VAL A 4 -68.99 -15.51 7.39
N LYS A 5 -67.92 -15.24 6.61
CA LYS A 5 -66.47 -14.94 6.69
C LYS A 5 -65.94 -14.91 5.22
N SER A 6 -64.75 -14.35 5.02
CA SER A 6 -63.85 -14.43 3.83
C SER A 6 -64.09 -13.41 2.71
N GLY A 7 -63.07 -12.76 2.12
CA GLY A 7 -61.63 -13.01 2.19
C GLY A 7 -60.77 -11.83 1.73
N TYR A 8 -59.51 -11.89 2.17
CA TYR A 8 -58.22 -11.39 1.66
C TYR A 8 -58.13 -10.11 0.79
N ALA A 9 -57.00 -9.40 0.70
CA ALA A 9 -55.96 -8.93 1.61
C ALA A 9 -54.96 -8.20 0.69
N SER A 10 -55.06 -6.88 0.57
CA SER A 10 -54.04 -6.09 -0.14
C SER A 10 -53.59 -4.97 0.79
N ARG A 11 -52.54 -5.26 1.57
CA ARG A 11 -51.91 -4.33 2.51
C ARG A 11 -50.42 -4.71 2.65
N PRO A 12 -49.56 -3.83 3.17
CA PRO A 12 -48.91 -2.74 2.45
C PRO A 12 -47.39 -2.76 2.78
N ASN A 13 -46.62 -1.80 2.27
CA ASN A 13 -45.20 -1.62 2.59
C ASN A 13 -44.87 -1.76 4.10
N LYS A 14 -44.00 -2.73 4.49
CA LYS A 14 -43.21 -2.66 5.73
C LYS A 14 -42.05 -3.67 5.83
N ARG A 15 -40.83 -3.12 5.75
CA ARG A 15 -39.60 -3.41 6.55
C ARG A 15 -38.81 -4.73 6.39
N ALA A 16 -37.58 -4.52 5.91
CA ALA A 16 -36.28 -4.75 6.59
C ALA A 16 -35.58 -6.13 6.58
N LYS A 17 -34.34 -6.07 6.04
CA LYS A 17 -33.06 -6.74 6.40
C LYS A 17 -33.03 -8.26 6.65
N LYS A 18 -32.17 -8.95 5.90
CA LYS A 18 -31.09 -9.77 6.50
C LYS A 18 -29.95 -10.08 5.52
N VAL A 19 -28.72 -9.88 5.99
CA VAL A 19 -27.46 -10.39 5.45
C VAL A 19 -27.46 -11.92 5.48
N THR A 20 -26.83 -12.58 4.51
CA THR A 20 -26.13 -13.85 4.76
C THR A 20 -24.84 -13.93 3.95
N GLU A 21 -23.79 -14.20 4.71
CA GLU A 21 -22.41 -14.52 4.34
C GLU A 21 -22.30 -15.91 3.70
N LYS A 22 -21.31 -16.05 2.81
CA LYS A 22 -20.33 -17.16 2.69
C LYS A 22 -20.77 -18.64 2.46
N LEU A 23 -20.08 -19.20 1.45
CA LEU A 23 -19.40 -20.52 1.39
C LEU A 23 -20.11 -21.75 0.79
N TYR A 24 -19.40 -22.27 -0.23
CA TYR A 24 -18.97 -23.66 -0.49
C TYR A 24 -19.77 -24.67 -1.34
N TYR A 25 -19.00 -25.19 -2.31
CA TYR A 25 -19.03 -26.45 -3.08
C TYR A 25 -20.33 -26.91 -3.75
N GLU A 26 -20.26 -27.25 -5.04
CA GLU A 26 -20.40 -28.66 -5.43
C GLU A 26 -19.98 -28.94 -6.88
N HIS A 27 -19.34 -30.08 -7.01
CA HIS A 27 -18.91 -30.75 -8.22
C HIS A 27 -20.05 -30.90 -9.24
N ILE A 28 -19.81 -30.51 -10.50
CA ILE A 28 -20.41 -31.21 -11.64
C ILE A 28 -19.27 -31.77 -12.48
N ALA A 29 -18.65 -32.82 -11.95
CA ALA A 29 -18.06 -33.85 -12.78
C ALA A 29 -19.23 -34.62 -13.44
N LYS A 30 -19.56 -34.29 -14.69
CA LYS A 30 -20.28 -35.22 -15.57
C LYS A 30 -19.31 -35.74 -16.62
N LEU A 31 -18.51 -36.68 -16.15
CA LEU A 31 -17.90 -37.72 -16.96
C LEU A 31 -18.95 -38.82 -17.19
N ARG A 32 -19.06 -39.26 -18.45
CA ARG A 32 -19.76 -40.42 -19.05
C ARG A 32 -20.76 -39.97 -20.12
N ASN A 33 -20.74 -40.50 -21.34
CA ASN A 33 -19.92 -41.53 -21.97
C ASN A 33 -20.29 -41.52 -23.46
N ARG A 34 -19.32 -41.91 -24.33
CA ARG A 34 -19.44 -42.86 -25.47
C ARG A 34 -20.76 -42.85 -26.28
N GLU A 35 -20.79 -42.87 -27.60
CA GLU A 35 -19.83 -43.35 -28.59
C GLU A 35 -20.44 -43.07 -29.98
N THR A 36 -19.57 -42.78 -30.95
CA THR A 36 -19.70 -43.13 -32.37
C THR A 36 -21.06 -43.02 -33.08
N LYS A 37 -21.19 -41.99 -33.92
CA LYS A 37 -21.69 -42.18 -35.29
C LYS A 37 -20.75 -41.48 -36.28
N SER A 38 -19.87 -42.28 -36.85
CA SER A 38 -19.28 -42.02 -38.15
C SER A 38 -20.39 -42.01 -39.21
N ASN A 39 -20.57 -40.92 -39.93
CA ASN A 39 -20.38 -40.92 -41.38
C ASN A 39 -20.61 -39.54 -41.99
N ARG A 40 -19.58 -39.10 -42.70
CA ARG A 40 -19.61 -38.39 -43.99
C ARG A 40 -20.67 -37.31 -44.14
N ASN A 41 -20.22 -36.05 -44.21
CA ASN A 41 -20.42 -35.27 -45.42
C ASN A 41 -19.58 -34.00 -45.45
N ARG A 42 -18.92 -33.81 -46.60
CA ARG A 42 -18.43 -32.55 -47.18
C ARG A 42 -17.16 -31.94 -46.59
N GLN A 43 -16.07 -32.28 -47.27
CA GLN A 43 -14.99 -31.35 -47.61
C GLN A 43 -15.58 -30.02 -48.13
N GLY A 44 -15.75 -29.09 -47.22
CA GLY A 44 -15.30 -27.72 -47.40
C GLY A 44 -14.51 -27.44 -46.14
N SER A 45 -13.23 -27.09 -46.24
CA SER A 45 -12.58 -26.45 -45.10
C SER A 45 -13.30 -25.11 -44.91
N GLU A 46 -14.42 -25.11 -44.19
CA GLU A 46 -14.92 -23.90 -43.57
C GLU A 46 -13.74 -23.40 -42.75
N ARG A 47 -13.05 -22.37 -43.25
CA ARG A 47 -12.03 -21.68 -42.49
C ARG A 47 -12.74 -21.24 -41.23
N SER A 48 -12.55 -21.99 -40.14
CA SER A 48 -13.15 -21.64 -38.86
C SER A 48 -12.74 -20.21 -38.60
N ARG A 49 -13.72 -19.32 -38.43
CA ARG A 49 -13.45 -17.89 -38.24
C ARG A 49 -12.40 -17.76 -37.14
N LEU A 50 -11.20 -17.28 -37.48
CA LEU A 50 -10.11 -17.09 -36.54
C LEU A 50 -10.62 -16.22 -35.40
N ARG A 51 -10.58 -16.75 -34.20
CA ARG A 51 -10.96 -16.03 -32.99
C ARG A 51 -9.69 -15.49 -32.33
N LEU A 52 -9.86 -14.45 -31.52
CA LEU A 52 -8.75 -13.86 -30.76
C LEU A 52 -8.03 -14.90 -29.89
N GLN A 53 -8.77 -15.87 -29.34
CA GLN A 53 -8.25 -16.99 -28.54
C GLN A 53 -7.40 -18.01 -29.33
N ASP A 54 -7.41 -17.96 -30.67
CA ASP A 54 -6.61 -18.86 -31.51
C ASP A 54 -5.19 -18.28 -31.75
N LEU A 55 -4.93 -17.06 -31.28
CA LEU A 55 -3.63 -16.41 -31.33
C LEU A 55 -2.66 -17.03 -30.32
N SER A 56 -1.36 -16.95 -30.64
CA SER A 56 -0.32 -17.37 -29.72
C SER A 56 -0.30 -16.47 -28.48
N ARG A 57 0.18 -17.04 -27.35
CA ARG A 57 0.29 -16.32 -26.08
C ARG A 57 1.04 -15.00 -26.22
N ASP A 58 2.15 -14.99 -26.95
CA ASP A 58 2.99 -13.80 -27.12
C ASP A 58 2.24 -12.68 -27.86
N VAL A 59 1.40 -13.04 -28.84
CA VAL A 59 0.57 -12.08 -29.56
C VAL A 59 -0.54 -11.55 -28.63
N LEU A 60 -1.15 -12.42 -27.82
CA LEU A 60 -2.15 -12.00 -26.84
C LEU A 60 -1.58 -11.07 -25.77
N GLU A 61 -0.38 -11.36 -25.27
CA GLU A 61 0.34 -10.50 -24.32
C GLU A 61 0.65 -9.14 -24.95
N ARG A 62 1.12 -9.09 -26.21
CA ARG A 62 1.34 -7.82 -26.92
C ARG A 62 0.05 -7.04 -27.13
N ILE A 63 -1.03 -7.68 -27.57
CA ILE A 63 -2.34 -7.04 -27.72
C ILE A 63 -2.79 -6.46 -26.37
N PHE A 64 -2.61 -7.21 -25.28
CA PHE A 64 -2.92 -6.71 -23.94
C PHE A 64 -2.09 -5.47 -23.58
N VAL A 65 -0.78 -5.50 -23.80
CA VAL A 65 0.11 -4.36 -23.54
C VAL A 65 -0.31 -3.10 -24.30
N PHE A 66 -0.72 -3.23 -25.57
CA PHE A 66 -1.15 -2.09 -26.38
C PHE A 66 -2.63 -1.72 -26.26
N SER A 67 -3.43 -2.51 -25.54
CA SER A 67 -4.86 -2.24 -25.37
C SER A 67 -5.17 -1.09 -24.40
N GLY A 68 -4.15 -0.47 -23.81
CA GLY A 68 -4.29 0.70 -22.95
C GLY A 68 -4.52 0.35 -21.48
N ARG A 69 -4.71 1.40 -20.67
CA ARG A 69 -5.06 1.30 -19.26
C ARG A 69 -6.43 0.63 -19.09
N ASN A 70 -6.58 -0.23 -18.07
CA ASN A 70 -7.83 -0.91 -17.70
C ASN A 70 -8.39 -1.91 -18.73
N SER A 71 -7.51 -2.58 -19.47
CA SER A 71 -7.92 -3.62 -20.41
C SER A 71 -8.68 -4.76 -19.72
N PRO A 72 -9.91 -5.09 -20.15
CA PRO A 72 -10.71 -6.17 -19.57
C PRO A 72 -10.26 -7.56 -20.06
N LEU A 73 -9.25 -7.65 -20.94
CA LEU A 73 -8.82 -8.91 -21.58
C LEU A 73 -8.59 -10.06 -20.58
N PRO A 74 -7.90 -9.87 -19.43
CA PRO A 74 -7.69 -10.95 -18.46
C PRO A 74 -8.98 -11.46 -17.80
N LEU A 75 -10.06 -10.67 -17.85
CA LEU A 75 -11.35 -10.98 -17.22
C LEU A 75 -12.33 -11.66 -18.18
N LEU A 76 -12.03 -11.70 -19.48
CA LEU A 76 -12.98 -12.20 -20.49
C LEU A 76 -13.25 -13.70 -20.36
N ASN A 77 -12.20 -14.51 -20.20
CA ASN A 77 -12.33 -15.96 -20.02
C ASN A 77 -11.05 -16.58 -19.40
N TRP A 78 -11.15 -17.87 -19.06
CA TRP A 78 -10.06 -18.63 -18.46
C TRP A 78 -8.79 -18.72 -19.33
N HIS A 79 -8.93 -18.74 -20.66
CA HIS A 79 -7.78 -18.79 -21.56
C HIS A 79 -6.98 -17.49 -21.49
N PHE A 80 -7.63 -16.33 -21.62
CA PHE A 80 -6.97 -15.03 -21.46
C PHE A 80 -6.38 -14.87 -20.06
N PHE A 81 -7.10 -15.28 -19.02
CA PHE A 81 -6.58 -15.26 -17.65
C PHE A 81 -5.27 -16.07 -17.51
N LYS A 82 -5.22 -17.26 -18.11
CA LYS A 82 -4.02 -18.12 -18.08
C LYS A 82 -2.87 -17.52 -18.88
N CYS A 83 -3.16 -16.97 -20.06
CA CYS A 83 -2.15 -16.37 -20.95
C CYS A 83 -1.61 -15.05 -20.40
N LEU A 84 -2.47 -14.22 -19.80
CA LEU A 84 -2.15 -12.89 -19.26
C LEU A 84 -1.89 -12.93 -17.75
N LYS A 85 -1.54 -14.10 -17.21
CA LYS A 85 -1.16 -14.22 -15.81
C LYS A 85 0.03 -13.29 -15.55
N PRO A 86 -0.03 -12.41 -14.52
CA PRO A 86 1.05 -11.47 -14.26
C PRO A 86 2.40 -12.17 -14.09
N SER A 87 3.34 -11.81 -14.95
CA SER A 87 4.76 -12.16 -14.86
C SER A 87 5.55 -10.87 -14.74
N GLN A 88 6.78 -10.93 -14.20
CA GLN A 88 7.64 -9.76 -14.08
C GLN A 88 7.82 -9.06 -15.44
N TYR A 89 8.10 -9.84 -16.49
CA TYR A 89 8.23 -9.33 -17.85
C TYR A 89 6.96 -8.65 -18.36
N LEU A 90 5.78 -9.29 -18.21
CA LEU A 90 4.53 -8.73 -18.71
C LEU A 90 4.14 -7.43 -17.98
N ILE A 91 4.33 -7.38 -16.66
CA ILE A 91 4.06 -6.18 -15.87
C ILE A 91 5.00 -5.06 -16.29
N GLU A 92 6.29 -5.35 -16.47
CA GLU A 92 7.27 -4.37 -16.91
C GLU A 92 6.93 -3.79 -18.29
N GLN A 93 6.60 -4.64 -19.27
CA GLN A 93 6.20 -4.19 -20.61
C GLN A 93 4.91 -3.36 -20.56
N TYR A 94 3.92 -3.82 -19.80
CA TYR A 94 2.67 -3.09 -19.61
C TYR A 94 2.90 -1.72 -18.96
N LEU A 95 3.75 -1.66 -17.92
CA LEU A 95 4.13 -0.42 -17.23
C LEU A 95 4.84 0.56 -18.17
N ARG A 96 5.87 0.09 -18.90
CA ARG A 96 6.63 0.89 -19.86
C ARG A 96 5.76 1.48 -20.95
N VAL A 97 4.78 0.73 -21.47
CA VAL A 97 3.93 1.19 -22.58
C VAL A 97 2.79 2.10 -22.13
N ASN A 98 2.21 1.87 -20.94
CA ASN A 98 0.96 2.53 -20.53
C ASN A 98 1.14 3.62 -19.48
N PHE A 99 2.32 3.71 -18.85
CA PHE A 99 2.56 4.63 -17.74
C PHE A 99 3.90 5.36 -17.80
N VAL A 100 4.86 4.92 -18.62
CA VAL A 100 6.14 5.62 -18.79
C VAL A 100 6.15 6.33 -20.13
N PHE A 101 6.41 7.63 -20.11
CA PHE A 101 6.36 8.45 -21.31
C PHE A 101 7.59 9.36 -21.39
N ASP A 102 8.10 9.54 -22.60
CA ASP A 102 9.05 10.60 -22.87
C ASP A 102 8.25 11.88 -23.18
N VAL A 103 8.29 12.84 -22.27
CA VAL A 103 7.52 14.08 -22.42
C VAL A 103 8.15 15.03 -23.44
N ASN A 104 9.39 14.78 -23.86
CA ASN A 104 10.07 15.53 -24.90
C ASN A 104 9.93 14.87 -26.29
N ALA A 105 9.16 13.78 -26.45
CA ALA A 105 9.16 12.99 -27.69
C ALA A 105 8.83 13.80 -28.97
N ALA A 106 7.99 14.84 -28.87
CA ALA A 106 7.68 15.73 -29.99
C ALA A 106 8.87 16.57 -30.49
N LEU A 107 9.89 16.78 -29.64
CA LEU A 107 11.14 17.49 -29.98
C LEU A 107 12.17 16.57 -30.67
N LYS A 108 11.96 15.25 -30.64
CA LYS A 108 12.90 14.28 -31.22
C LYS A 108 13.20 14.53 -32.71
N PRO A 109 12.20 14.83 -33.57
CA PRO A 109 12.46 15.09 -35.00
C PRO A 109 13.25 16.38 -35.23
N SER A 110 13.09 17.41 -34.38
CA SER A 110 13.77 18.69 -34.54
C SER A 110 15.19 18.71 -33.95
N MET A 111 15.50 17.85 -32.97
CA MET A 111 16.71 17.98 -32.15
C MET A 111 17.84 16.97 -32.43
N SER A 112 17.75 16.15 -33.49
CA SER A 112 18.78 15.18 -33.94
C SER A 112 19.74 14.67 -32.84
N SER A 113 20.98 15.19 -32.78
CA SER A 113 22.04 14.76 -31.86
C SER A 113 22.01 15.41 -30.47
N SER A 114 21.28 16.51 -30.28
CA SER A 114 21.15 17.20 -28.98
C SER A 114 19.91 16.76 -28.18
N TYR A 115 19.11 15.85 -28.74
CA TYR A 115 17.91 15.35 -28.11
C TYR A 115 18.24 14.55 -26.85
N ARG A 116 17.53 14.87 -25.76
CA ARG A 116 17.55 14.10 -24.52
C ARG A 116 16.12 13.74 -24.11
N PRO A 117 15.81 12.44 -23.90
CA PRO A 117 14.51 12.05 -23.37
C PRO A 117 14.35 12.55 -21.93
N TRP A 118 13.11 12.81 -21.52
CA TRP A 118 12.75 13.01 -20.11
C TRP A 118 11.64 12.03 -19.76
N TRP A 119 12.01 10.96 -19.08
CA TRP A 119 11.13 9.83 -18.80
C TRP A 119 10.30 10.09 -17.56
N VAL A 120 9.00 10.21 -17.75
CA VAL A 120 8.05 10.45 -16.67
C VAL A 120 7.23 9.20 -16.43
N LEU A 121 7.18 8.75 -15.17
CA LEU A 121 6.22 7.75 -14.71
C LEU A 121 4.93 8.45 -14.30
N ALA A 122 3.81 8.09 -14.93
CA ALA A 122 2.51 8.59 -14.54
C ALA A 122 2.15 8.15 -13.11
N ASP A 123 1.87 9.09 -12.22
CA ASP A 123 1.60 8.86 -10.79
C ASP A 123 0.50 7.82 -10.55
N CYS A 124 -0.54 7.81 -11.39
CA CYS A 124 -1.63 6.83 -11.32
C CYS A 124 -1.16 5.36 -11.41
N ALA A 125 0.07 5.10 -11.88
CA ALA A 125 0.68 3.77 -11.85
C ALA A 125 0.87 3.24 -10.42
N LEU A 126 1.21 4.13 -9.48
CA LEU A 126 1.43 3.79 -8.07
C LEU A 126 0.14 3.44 -7.33
N GLU A 127 -1.01 3.86 -7.86
CA GLU A 127 -2.32 3.48 -7.35
C GLU A 127 -2.76 2.07 -7.78
N VAL A 128 -2.01 1.41 -8.67
CA VAL A 128 -2.29 0.03 -9.09
C VAL A 128 -1.47 -0.93 -8.21
N PRO A 129 -2.11 -1.74 -7.34
CA PRO A 129 -1.38 -2.58 -6.38
C PRO A 129 -0.41 -3.58 -7.02
N LEU A 130 -0.73 -4.06 -8.22
CA LEU A 130 0.13 -4.98 -8.96
C LEU A 130 1.43 -4.30 -9.44
N ILE A 131 1.33 -3.06 -9.91
CA ILE A 131 2.49 -2.25 -10.33
C ILE A 131 3.33 -1.90 -9.10
N LEU A 132 2.69 -1.46 -8.01
CA LEU A 132 3.41 -1.14 -6.77
C LEU A 132 4.19 -2.34 -6.24
N ARG A 133 3.60 -3.55 -6.28
CA ARG A 133 4.28 -4.81 -5.92
C ARG A 133 5.48 -5.09 -6.83
N PHE A 134 5.33 -4.89 -8.13
CA PHE A 134 6.43 -5.05 -9.09
C PHE A 134 7.56 -4.06 -8.82
N LEU A 135 7.25 -2.77 -8.69
CA LEU A 135 8.24 -1.72 -8.39
C LEU A 135 8.96 -1.99 -7.07
N ASN A 136 8.25 -2.49 -6.08
CA ASN A 136 8.85 -2.87 -4.80
C ASN A 136 9.79 -4.08 -4.93
N ALA A 137 9.47 -5.05 -5.78
CA ALA A 137 10.34 -6.20 -6.06
C ALA A 137 11.50 -5.87 -7.02
N SER A 138 11.41 -4.77 -7.78
CA SER A 138 12.39 -4.34 -8.77
C SER A 138 12.58 -2.82 -8.71
N PRO A 139 13.11 -2.29 -7.58
CA PRO A 139 13.20 -0.85 -7.36
C PRO A 139 14.06 -0.16 -8.41
N SER A 140 15.05 -0.86 -8.98
CA SER A 140 15.93 -0.40 -10.05
C SER A 140 15.21 0.01 -11.33
N PHE A 141 13.93 -0.38 -11.50
CA PHE A 141 13.11 0.15 -12.59
C PHE A 141 13.02 1.68 -12.53
N LEU A 142 13.07 2.28 -11.34
CA LEU A 142 13.04 3.74 -11.19
C LEU A 142 14.38 4.43 -11.53
N ASP A 143 15.47 3.70 -11.78
CA ASP A 143 16.78 4.30 -12.06
C ASP A 143 16.84 5.08 -13.38
N PHE A 144 15.93 4.80 -14.32
CA PHE A 144 15.84 5.49 -15.61
C PHE A 144 14.63 6.43 -15.71
N ILE A 145 13.85 6.55 -14.63
CA ILE A 145 12.72 7.48 -14.55
C ILE A 145 13.25 8.79 -13.97
N ASP A 146 13.03 9.88 -14.69
CA ASP A 146 13.49 11.22 -14.30
C ASP A 146 12.49 11.91 -13.36
N GLU A 147 11.18 11.64 -13.49
CA GLU A 147 10.11 12.30 -12.72
C GLU A 147 8.85 11.41 -12.57
N ILE A 148 8.09 11.59 -11.49
CA ILE A 148 6.78 10.97 -11.26
C ILE A 148 5.67 12.04 -11.22
N ALA A 149 5.02 12.29 -12.35
CA ALA A 149 4.04 13.36 -12.47
C ALA A 149 2.62 12.85 -12.77
N VAL A 150 1.64 13.72 -12.53
CA VAL A 150 0.27 13.52 -13.02
C VAL A 150 0.27 13.75 -14.52
N LEU A 151 -0.05 12.70 -15.29
CA LEU A 151 -0.10 12.72 -16.75
C LEU A 151 -1.47 12.23 -17.22
N GLU A 152 -2.35 13.19 -17.56
CA GLU A 152 -3.68 12.93 -18.11
C GLU A 152 -3.63 12.77 -19.64
N ASP A 153 -3.03 13.74 -20.33
CA ASP A 153 -2.88 13.75 -21.79
C ASP A 153 -1.40 13.91 -22.18
N VAL A 154 -0.81 12.80 -22.63
CA VAL A 154 0.60 12.73 -23.02
C VAL A 154 0.87 13.53 -24.29
N GLU A 155 -0.05 13.49 -25.27
CA GLU A 155 0.14 14.18 -26.55
C GLU A 155 0.07 15.69 -26.36
N ALA A 156 -0.92 16.17 -25.59
CA ALA A 156 -1.03 17.59 -25.25
C ALA A 156 0.19 18.07 -24.45
N THR A 157 0.69 17.26 -23.50
CA THR A 157 1.90 17.61 -22.72
C THR A 157 3.14 17.72 -23.62
N GLN A 158 3.33 16.78 -24.54
CA GLN A 158 4.44 16.81 -25.50
C GLN A 158 4.36 18.01 -26.44
N GLN A 159 3.17 18.36 -26.92
CA GLN A 159 2.94 19.54 -27.75
C GLN A 159 3.23 20.83 -26.98
N LEU A 160 2.74 20.95 -25.75
CA LEU A 160 3.01 22.11 -24.89
C LEU A 160 4.52 22.30 -24.69
N ARG A 161 5.27 21.23 -24.39
CA ARG A 161 6.73 21.32 -24.23
C ARG A 161 7.43 21.70 -25.53
N PHE A 162 6.93 21.22 -26.67
CA PHE A 162 7.44 21.60 -27.99
C PHE A 162 7.25 23.11 -28.25
N GLU A 163 6.08 23.65 -27.94
CA GLU A 163 5.78 25.08 -28.03
C GLU A 163 6.68 25.90 -27.10
N GLN A 164 6.79 25.50 -25.82
CA GLN A 164 7.64 26.16 -24.83
C GLN A 164 9.13 26.18 -25.23
N PHE A 165 9.60 25.10 -25.87
CA PHE A 165 10.96 25.04 -26.39
C PHE A 165 11.17 26.03 -27.55
N ASN A 166 10.22 26.11 -28.49
CA ASN A 166 10.31 27.06 -29.61
C ASN A 166 10.24 28.51 -29.15
N ASP A 167 9.41 28.79 -28.15
CA ASP A 167 9.26 30.12 -27.55
C ASP A 167 10.39 30.47 -26.56
N LYS A 168 11.36 29.56 -26.36
CA LYS A 168 12.49 29.68 -25.41
C LYS A 168 12.05 29.91 -23.97
N THR A 169 10.84 29.49 -23.62
CA THR A 169 10.33 29.52 -22.25
C THR A 169 10.73 28.27 -21.48
N LEU A 170 10.99 27.16 -22.17
CA LEU A 170 11.59 25.96 -21.59
C LEU A 170 13.11 26.15 -21.47
N PRO A 171 13.67 26.29 -20.26
CA PRO A 171 15.08 26.62 -20.10
C PRO A 171 16.01 25.45 -20.49
N ASN A 172 15.58 24.20 -20.25
CA ASN A 172 16.26 23.00 -20.72
C ASN A 172 15.29 21.80 -20.85
N LEU A 173 15.71 20.73 -21.54
CA LEU A 173 14.92 19.51 -21.70
C LEU A 173 14.70 18.73 -20.40
N GLU A 174 15.53 19.01 -19.38
CA GLU A 174 15.51 18.39 -18.05
C GLU A 174 14.63 19.16 -17.05
N THR A 175 13.89 20.17 -17.53
CA THR A 175 12.99 20.93 -16.68
C THR A 175 11.80 20.04 -16.34
N PRO A 176 11.52 19.80 -15.04
CA PRO A 176 10.39 18.97 -14.60
C PRO A 176 9.06 19.51 -15.15
N LEU A 177 8.07 18.64 -15.30
CA LEU A 177 6.71 19.07 -15.66
C LEU A 177 6.11 19.96 -14.58
N ASN A 178 6.26 19.55 -13.31
CA ASN A 178 5.77 20.30 -12.17
C ASN A 178 6.94 20.71 -11.29
N THR A 179 6.93 21.96 -10.83
CA THR A 179 7.87 22.38 -9.79
C THR A 179 7.49 21.69 -8.49
N PRO A 180 8.39 20.93 -7.84
CA PRO A 180 8.06 20.24 -6.61
C PRO A 180 7.70 21.26 -5.53
N GLU A 181 6.53 21.09 -4.92
CA GLU A 181 6.13 21.87 -3.76
C GLU A 181 6.90 21.35 -2.54
N LEU A 182 7.84 22.14 -2.03
CA LEU A 182 8.68 21.77 -0.90
C LEU A 182 8.27 22.52 0.37
N ASN A 183 8.36 21.85 1.51
CA ASN A 183 8.20 22.47 2.80
C ASN A 183 9.37 23.44 3.04
N PRO A 184 9.13 24.72 3.35
CA PRO A 184 10.18 25.72 3.47
C PRO A 184 11.16 25.47 4.64
N THR A 185 10.75 24.66 5.62
CA THR A 185 11.56 24.37 6.81
C THR A 185 12.35 23.08 6.66
N THR A 186 11.81 22.09 5.94
CA THR A 186 12.39 20.73 5.89
C THR A 186 12.94 20.36 4.53
N GLU A 187 12.67 21.17 3.49
CA GLU A 187 13.03 20.93 2.09
C GLU A 187 12.47 19.61 1.54
N LYS A 188 11.52 18.98 2.26
CA LYS A 188 10.83 17.76 1.83
C LYS A 188 9.60 18.10 1.02
N SER A 189 9.21 17.18 0.14
CA SER A 189 7.98 17.31 -0.64
C SER A 189 6.73 17.47 0.25
N LEU A 190 5.83 18.36 -0.16
CA LEU A 190 4.49 18.51 0.42
C LEU A 190 3.49 17.51 -0.18
N ARG A 191 3.88 16.78 -1.22
CA ARG A 191 3.06 15.74 -1.82
C ARG A 191 3.09 14.49 -0.95
N ASP A 192 1.92 13.96 -0.64
CA ASP A 192 1.79 12.74 0.16
C ASP A 192 1.93 11.48 -0.68
N PHE A 193 2.40 10.38 -0.07
CA PHE A 193 2.48 9.08 -0.75
C PHE A 193 1.09 8.62 -1.24
N PRO A 194 1.03 7.88 -2.37
CA PRO A 194 -0.21 7.32 -2.90
C PRO A 194 -0.96 6.49 -1.86
N ALA A 195 -2.30 6.57 -1.87
CA ALA A 195 -3.14 5.91 -0.87
C ALA A 195 -2.93 4.38 -0.83
N THR A 196 -2.55 3.81 -1.98
CA THR A 196 -2.23 2.38 -2.11
C THR A 196 -1.02 1.95 -1.29
N VAL A 197 -0.06 2.85 -1.01
CA VAL A 197 1.06 2.60 -0.08
C VAL A 197 0.54 2.36 1.33
N TYR A 198 -0.36 3.23 1.81
CA TYR A 198 -0.96 3.13 3.14
C TYR A 198 -1.90 1.93 3.29
N LYS A 199 -2.59 1.54 2.22
CA LYS A 199 -3.41 0.30 2.18
C LYS A 199 -2.59 -0.98 2.25
N TRP A 200 -1.26 -0.91 2.09
CA TRP A 200 -0.38 -2.06 2.17
C TRP A 200 0.76 -1.85 3.19
N PRO A 201 0.47 -1.85 4.51
CA PRO A 201 1.45 -1.56 5.56
C PRO A 201 2.67 -2.48 5.57
N ALA A 202 2.56 -3.68 5.00
CA ALA A 202 3.66 -4.63 4.87
C ALA A 202 4.89 -4.03 4.14
N LEU A 203 4.71 -3.02 3.27
CA LEU A 203 5.81 -2.32 2.61
C LEU A 203 6.84 -1.77 3.61
N PHE A 204 6.38 -1.23 4.74
CA PHE A 204 7.25 -0.66 5.78
C PHE A 204 8.06 -1.72 6.55
N PHE A 205 7.72 -3.01 6.39
CA PHE A 205 8.42 -4.14 7.02
C PHE A 205 9.38 -4.87 6.09
N GLN A 206 9.46 -4.47 4.81
CA GLN A 206 10.41 -5.05 3.86
C GLN A 206 11.78 -4.38 3.97
N ASN A 207 12.32 -4.41 5.19
CA ASN A 207 13.66 -3.95 5.51
C ASN A 207 14.53 -5.16 5.80
N ASP A 208 15.78 -5.15 5.34
CA ASP A 208 16.78 -6.08 5.84
C ASP A 208 17.43 -5.49 7.09
N ILE A 209 16.91 -5.91 8.24
CA ILE A 209 17.39 -5.44 9.56
C ILE A 209 18.58 -6.27 10.09
N PHE A 210 18.96 -7.33 9.38
CA PHE A 210 20.05 -8.22 9.78
C PHE A 210 21.38 -7.80 9.16
N THR A 211 21.35 -7.05 8.05
CA THR A 211 22.53 -6.44 7.45
C THR A 211 23.06 -5.26 8.30
N LYS A 212 24.36 -5.00 8.18
CA LYS A 212 25.02 -3.83 8.78
C LYS A 212 25.77 -3.07 7.67
N PRO A 213 25.30 -1.87 7.27
CA PRO A 213 24.13 -1.14 7.78
C PRO A 213 22.79 -1.80 7.43
N VAL A 214 21.73 -1.43 8.16
CA VAL A 214 20.34 -1.85 7.87
C VAL A 214 19.93 -1.31 6.51
N VAL A 215 19.31 -2.15 5.69
CA VAL A 215 18.80 -1.76 4.38
C VAL A 215 17.29 -1.56 4.49
N TYR A 216 16.84 -0.31 4.43
CA TYR A 216 15.41 0.01 4.38
C TYR A 216 14.80 -0.28 3.02
N ASN A 217 13.47 -0.31 2.95
CA ASN A 217 12.72 -0.48 1.70
C ASN A 217 13.16 0.54 0.63
N GLN A 218 13.77 0.04 -0.43
CA GLN A 218 14.38 0.87 -1.49
C GLN A 218 13.35 1.60 -2.35
N LEU A 219 12.15 1.03 -2.55
CA LEU A 219 11.09 1.71 -3.28
C LEU A 219 10.67 2.98 -2.55
N LEU A 220 10.35 2.87 -1.25
CA LEU A 220 9.90 4.01 -0.46
C LEU A 220 10.97 5.11 -0.37
N LEU A 221 12.24 4.73 -0.24
CA LEU A 221 13.35 5.68 -0.24
C LEU A 221 13.50 6.43 -1.57
N ARG A 222 13.31 5.75 -2.71
CA ARG A 222 13.38 6.37 -4.04
C ARG A 222 12.22 7.34 -4.26
N LEU A 223 11.00 6.92 -3.90
CA LEU A 223 9.82 7.76 -3.93
C LEU A 223 9.93 8.97 -2.99
N HIS A 224 10.76 8.90 -1.93
CA HIS A 224 10.90 10.01 -0.98
C HIS A 224 11.40 11.33 -1.60
N SER A 225 12.08 11.26 -2.75
CA SER A 225 12.49 12.45 -3.50
C SER A 225 11.28 13.31 -3.95
N GLU A 226 10.13 12.68 -4.19
CA GLU A 226 8.92 13.33 -4.68
C GLU A 226 7.76 13.29 -3.69
N TYR A 227 7.82 12.41 -2.69
CA TYR A 227 6.75 12.19 -1.72
C TYR A 227 7.27 12.25 -0.28
N ALA A 228 6.48 12.79 0.64
CA ALA A 228 6.74 12.69 2.07
C ALA A 228 5.46 12.34 2.82
N ILE A 229 5.59 11.56 3.89
CA ILE A 229 4.44 11.18 4.72
C ILE A 229 3.94 12.43 5.45
N GLN A 230 2.71 12.86 5.15
CA GLN A 230 2.15 14.07 5.75
C GLN A 230 1.60 13.84 7.16
N SER A 231 1.14 12.63 7.47
CA SER A 231 0.54 12.28 8.78
C SER A 231 1.22 11.06 9.40
N PRO A 232 2.47 11.20 9.92
CA PRO A 232 3.26 10.07 10.40
C PRO A 232 2.62 9.32 11.58
N SER A 233 1.89 10.00 12.45
CA SER A 233 1.19 9.38 13.58
C SER A 233 0.10 8.42 13.13
N LEU A 234 -0.77 8.85 12.20
CA LEU A 234 -1.80 7.99 11.61
C LEU A 234 -1.20 6.83 10.82
N THR A 235 -0.11 7.06 10.08
CA THR A 235 0.60 5.97 9.38
C THR A 235 1.18 4.98 10.37
N ALA A 236 1.77 5.45 11.47
CA ALA A 236 2.32 4.60 12.52
C ALA A 236 1.24 3.74 13.18
N GLU A 237 0.07 4.30 13.47
CA GLU A 237 -1.08 3.56 14.00
C GLU A 237 -1.52 2.44 13.05
N SER A 238 -1.70 2.74 11.76
CA SER A 238 -2.06 1.73 10.75
C SER A 238 -1.00 0.61 10.65
N VAL A 239 0.28 0.97 10.70
CA VAL A 239 1.40 0.02 10.70
C VAL A 239 1.42 -0.84 11.96
N MET A 240 1.13 -0.26 13.13
CA MET A 240 1.02 -0.99 14.39
C MET A 240 -0.18 -1.94 14.40
N GLN A 241 -1.34 -1.48 13.92
CA GLN A 241 -2.53 -2.31 13.77
C GLN A 241 -2.25 -3.52 12.88
N TRP A 242 -1.65 -3.30 11.71
CA TRP A 242 -1.27 -4.40 10.82
C TRP A 242 -0.30 -5.37 11.52
N PHE A 243 0.72 -4.83 12.20
CA PHE A 243 1.74 -5.63 12.89
C PHE A 243 1.16 -6.53 13.99
N PHE A 244 0.27 -6.01 14.85
CA PHE A 244 -0.26 -6.75 15.99
C PHE A 244 -1.47 -7.63 15.64
N ILE A 245 -2.34 -7.17 14.74
CA ILE A 245 -3.63 -7.83 14.42
C ILE A 245 -3.53 -8.63 13.12
N ASP A 246 -3.20 -7.99 12.00
CA ASP A 246 -3.37 -8.60 10.67
C ASP A 246 -2.29 -9.63 10.34
N THR A 247 -1.08 -9.47 10.89
CA THR A 247 0.01 -10.45 10.73
C THR A 247 -0.33 -11.82 11.32
N ALA A 248 -1.36 -11.96 12.16
CA ALA A 248 -1.78 -13.25 12.71
C ALA A 248 -2.05 -14.29 11.63
N SER A 249 -2.42 -13.85 10.42
CA SER A 249 -2.69 -14.69 9.26
C SER A 249 -1.46 -15.00 8.37
N VAL A 250 -0.31 -14.38 8.63
CA VAL A 250 0.87 -14.41 7.74
C VAL A 250 2.07 -15.08 8.41
N THR A 251 2.75 -15.99 7.69
CA THR A 251 3.93 -16.76 8.12
C THR A 251 5.23 -15.96 8.20
N LEU A 252 5.17 -14.63 8.22
CA LEU A 252 6.35 -13.78 8.36
C LEU A 252 6.87 -13.85 9.81
N GLN A 253 8.17 -14.10 9.95
CA GLN A 253 8.89 -13.97 11.22
C GLN A 253 9.15 -12.48 11.49
N LEU A 254 8.17 -11.81 12.08
CA LEU A 254 8.29 -10.42 12.53
C LEU A 254 8.51 -10.38 14.03
N ASP A 255 9.32 -9.42 14.48
CA ASP A 255 9.54 -9.12 15.89
C ASP A 255 9.41 -7.61 16.17
N ILE A 256 9.53 -7.24 17.45
CA ILE A 256 9.44 -5.85 17.89
C ILE A 256 10.52 -4.94 17.28
N ASN A 257 11.68 -5.49 16.88
CA ASN A 257 12.70 -4.69 16.22
C ASN A 257 12.26 -4.33 14.80
N CYS A 258 11.62 -5.26 14.07
CA CYS A 258 11.02 -4.97 12.77
C CYS A 258 10.04 -3.80 12.86
N LEU A 259 9.18 -3.77 13.89
CA LEU A 259 8.26 -2.65 14.12
C LEU A 259 9.03 -1.34 14.37
N PHE A 260 10.05 -1.34 15.22
CA PHE A 260 10.83 -0.12 15.45
C PHE A 260 11.57 0.39 14.21
N PHE A 261 12.00 -0.50 13.30
CA PHE A 261 12.58 -0.08 12.03
C PHE A 261 11.52 0.45 11.07
N ALA A 262 10.33 -0.15 11.02
CA ALA A 262 9.20 0.37 10.25
C ALA A 262 8.81 1.79 10.72
N LEU A 263 8.65 1.99 12.03
CA LEU A 263 8.32 3.30 12.60
C LEU A 263 9.45 4.34 12.39
N ASN A 264 10.71 3.91 12.50
CA ASN A 264 11.85 4.76 12.14
C ASN A 264 11.82 5.18 10.66
N LEU A 265 11.41 4.28 9.76
CA LEU A 265 11.27 4.59 8.35
C LEU A 265 10.15 5.61 8.13
N ILE A 266 9.00 5.45 8.80
CA ILE A 266 7.88 6.41 8.73
C ILE A 266 8.33 7.81 9.15
N THR A 267 9.00 7.95 10.30
CA THR A 267 9.47 9.26 10.76
C THR A 267 10.63 9.80 9.94
N HIS A 268 11.38 8.94 9.24
CA HIS A 268 12.40 9.38 8.29
C HIS A 268 11.78 9.98 7.03
N LEU A 269 10.76 9.30 6.49
CA LEU A 269 10.04 9.67 5.27
C LEU A 269 9.00 10.77 5.48
N SER A 270 8.70 11.15 6.72
CA SER A 270 7.69 12.17 7.01
C SER A 270 8.14 13.58 6.66
N VAL A 271 7.19 14.46 6.40
CA VAL A 271 7.46 15.89 6.12
C VAL A 271 8.10 16.61 7.32
N GLN A 272 7.97 16.04 8.52
CA GLN A 272 8.51 16.60 9.77
C GLN A 272 10.04 16.63 9.76
N ASN A 273 10.60 17.67 10.39
CA ASN A 273 12.05 17.84 10.49
C ASN A 273 12.66 16.89 11.53
N LYS A 274 11.91 16.64 12.60
CA LYS A 274 12.34 15.83 13.73
C LYS A 274 11.96 14.37 13.47
N ARG A 275 12.85 13.44 13.85
CA ARG A 275 12.55 11.99 13.83
C ARG A 275 11.72 11.58 15.06
N SER A 276 10.63 12.31 15.32
CA SER A 276 9.74 12.14 16.46
C SER A 276 8.30 12.40 16.07
N PHE A 277 7.35 11.81 16.80
CA PHE A 277 5.94 12.18 16.66
C PHE A 277 5.65 13.50 17.37
N GLU A 278 4.64 14.21 16.90
CA GLU A 278 4.22 15.51 17.44
C GLU A 278 2.98 15.40 18.34
N ASP A 279 2.41 14.20 18.46
CA ASP A 279 1.27 13.88 19.31
C ASP A 279 1.48 12.52 20.01
N VAL A 280 0.74 12.29 21.10
CA VAL A 280 0.89 11.10 21.93
C VAL A 280 0.16 9.86 21.40
N HIS A 281 -0.68 9.99 20.36
CA HIS A 281 -1.58 8.92 19.94
C HIS A 281 -0.85 7.62 19.52
N PRO A 282 0.29 7.65 18.78
CA PRO A 282 1.06 6.45 18.50
C PRO A 282 1.50 5.70 19.76
N LEU A 283 1.86 6.42 20.83
CA LEU A 283 2.23 5.79 22.10
C LEU A 283 1.01 5.15 22.79
N ILE A 284 -0.13 5.84 22.82
CA ILE A 284 -1.38 5.31 23.38
C ILE A 284 -1.77 4.03 22.65
N HIS A 285 -1.75 4.05 21.32
CA HIS A 285 -2.10 2.91 20.49
C HIS A 285 -1.13 1.74 20.68
N PHE A 286 0.17 2.04 20.81
CA PHE A 286 1.18 1.04 21.12
C PHE A 286 0.95 0.39 22.49
N ILE A 287 0.63 1.18 23.52
CA ILE A 287 0.29 0.67 24.87
C ILE A 287 -0.97 -0.20 24.81
N ASP A 288 -1.99 0.22 24.06
CA ASP A 288 -3.22 -0.56 23.88
C ASP A 288 -2.93 -1.97 23.36
N PHE A 289 -2.15 -2.12 22.29
CA PHE A 289 -1.79 -3.44 21.76
C PHE A 289 -0.94 -4.28 22.71
N LEU A 290 -0.10 -3.63 23.52
CA LEU A 290 0.74 -4.35 24.47
C LEU A 290 -0.04 -4.85 25.70
N TYR A 291 -1.09 -4.15 26.12
CA TYR A 291 -1.72 -4.38 27.43
C TYR A 291 -3.22 -4.71 27.39
N ILE A 292 -3.98 -4.20 26.43
CA ILE A 292 -5.44 -4.29 26.40
C ILE A 292 -5.87 -5.17 25.23
N SER A 293 -5.53 -4.79 24.01
CA SER A 293 -5.82 -5.51 22.76
C SER A 293 -4.83 -6.66 22.52
N VAL A 294 -4.60 -7.49 23.54
CA VAL A 294 -3.58 -8.55 23.53
C VAL A 294 -3.93 -9.62 22.50
N THR A 295 -3.03 -9.82 21.54
CA THR A 295 -3.19 -10.87 20.52
C THR A 295 -2.44 -12.15 20.91
N PRO A 296 -2.85 -13.35 20.40
CA PRO A 296 -2.18 -14.61 20.73
C PRO A 296 -0.69 -14.64 20.35
N ARG A 297 -0.27 -13.80 19.39
CA ARG A 297 1.12 -13.70 18.93
C ARG A 297 1.95 -12.68 19.69
N LEU A 298 1.38 -11.99 20.68
CA LEU A 298 2.09 -10.93 21.39
C LEU A 298 3.43 -11.40 21.97
N LEU A 299 3.46 -12.54 22.68
CA LEU A 299 4.70 -13.02 23.28
C LEU A 299 5.80 -13.34 22.25
N PRO A 300 5.53 -14.05 21.15
CA PRO A 300 6.48 -14.17 20.03
C PRO A 300 6.96 -12.82 19.49
N LEU A 301 6.05 -11.88 19.20
CA LEU A 301 6.39 -10.56 18.65
C LEU A 301 7.33 -9.77 19.58
N LEU A 302 7.15 -9.90 20.90
CA LEU A 302 7.99 -9.22 21.90
C LEU A 302 9.28 -9.96 22.25
N LEU A 303 9.51 -11.14 21.64
CA LEU A 303 10.62 -12.06 21.94
C LEU A 303 10.56 -12.63 23.37
N CYS A 304 9.34 -12.94 23.82
CA CYS A 304 9.02 -13.40 25.18
C CYS A 304 8.44 -14.82 25.23
N GLU A 305 8.43 -15.57 24.12
CA GLU A 305 7.76 -16.88 24.03
C GLU A 305 8.20 -17.92 25.06
N LYS A 306 9.42 -17.78 25.60
CA LYS A 306 10.00 -18.68 26.62
C LYS A 306 9.78 -18.19 28.07
N LEU A 307 9.22 -16.99 28.25
CA LEU A 307 8.97 -16.42 29.57
C LEU A 307 7.60 -16.89 30.08
N GLN A 308 7.58 -17.44 31.30
CA GLN A 308 6.36 -17.84 31.99
C GLN A 308 5.99 -16.87 33.13
N ASP A 309 6.98 -16.14 33.66
CA ASP A 309 6.78 -15.20 34.75
C ASP A 309 6.12 -13.91 34.27
N GLN A 310 4.91 -13.65 34.77
CA GLN A 310 4.10 -12.48 34.44
C GLN A 310 4.81 -11.16 34.80
N HIS A 311 5.59 -11.13 35.88
CA HIS A 311 6.35 -9.93 36.26
C HIS A 311 7.45 -9.63 35.25
N LEU A 312 8.17 -10.65 34.77
CA LEU A 312 9.20 -10.48 33.73
C LEU A 312 8.58 -10.03 32.40
N ILE A 313 7.40 -10.55 32.04
CA ILE A 313 6.67 -10.13 30.84
C ILE A 313 6.24 -8.66 30.96
N SER A 314 5.66 -8.25 32.08
CA SER A 314 5.27 -6.85 32.36
C SER A 314 6.50 -5.92 32.31
N ALA A 315 7.59 -6.27 32.98
CA ALA A 315 8.83 -5.49 32.96
C ALA A 315 9.41 -5.36 31.54
N ARG A 316 9.29 -6.43 30.73
CA ARG A 316 9.72 -6.41 29.32
C ARG A 316 8.83 -5.50 28.47
N LYS A 317 7.50 -5.55 28.63
CA LYS A 317 6.57 -4.61 27.96
C LYS A 317 6.89 -3.15 28.33
N ALA A 318 7.05 -2.84 29.62
CA ALA A 318 7.44 -1.51 30.07
C ALA A 318 8.80 -1.07 29.50
N LYS A 319 9.79 -1.98 29.43
CA LYS A 319 11.09 -1.70 28.79
C LYS A 319 10.94 -1.36 27.31
N ILE A 320 10.07 -2.08 26.59
CA ILE A 320 9.77 -1.84 25.17
C ILE A 320 9.09 -0.48 24.99
N VAL A 321 8.10 -0.14 25.81
CA VAL A 321 7.47 1.20 25.83
C VAL A 321 8.50 2.29 26.08
N GLY A 322 9.40 2.12 27.06
CA GLY A 322 10.47 3.07 27.30
C GLY A 322 11.45 3.22 26.12
N LYS A 323 11.64 2.17 25.31
CA LYS A 323 12.43 2.25 24.06
C LYS A 323 11.67 3.03 22.98
N PHE A 324 10.34 2.87 22.91
CA PHE A 324 9.48 3.66 22.03
C PHE A 324 9.59 5.15 22.37
N ILE A 325 9.37 5.51 23.64
CA ILE A 325 9.45 6.90 24.13
C ILE A 325 10.80 7.52 23.79
N ARG A 326 11.89 6.83 24.15
CA ARG A 326 13.25 7.32 23.86
C ARG A 326 13.52 7.53 22.37
N LYS A 327 12.94 6.71 21.49
CA LYS A 327 13.18 6.81 20.05
C LYS A 327 12.34 7.88 19.37
N PHE A 328 11.08 8.02 19.78
CA PHE A 328 10.09 8.78 19.01
C PHE A 328 9.54 10.01 19.74
N TYR A 329 9.90 10.22 21.01
CA TYR A 329 9.50 11.39 21.81
C TYR A 329 10.68 12.08 22.50
N SER A 330 11.93 11.75 22.13
CA SER A 330 13.12 12.34 22.76
C SER A 330 13.23 13.86 22.59
N HIS A 331 12.58 14.42 21.57
CA HIS A 331 12.65 15.85 21.27
C HIS A 331 11.57 16.66 21.99
N ASP A 332 10.47 16.03 22.40
CA ASP A 332 9.38 16.69 23.12
C ASP A 332 8.73 15.71 24.11
N LEU A 333 9.24 15.74 25.33
CA LEU A 333 8.73 14.91 26.43
C LEU A 333 7.47 15.52 27.06
N SER A 334 7.08 16.76 26.70
CA SER A 334 5.87 17.38 27.24
C SER A 334 4.60 16.64 26.81
N LEU A 335 4.64 15.97 25.65
CA LEU A 335 3.61 15.08 25.13
C LEU A 335 3.28 13.91 26.08
N LEU A 336 4.21 13.54 26.97
CA LEU A 336 3.97 12.50 27.99
C LEU A 336 3.09 12.98 29.15
N CYS A 337 2.71 14.25 29.18
CA CYS A 337 1.81 14.82 30.18
C CYS A 337 0.36 14.95 29.68
N GLU A 338 0.07 14.54 28.44
CA GLU A 338 -1.30 14.62 27.89
C GLU A 338 -2.28 13.72 28.64
N ASP A 339 -3.46 14.27 28.94
CA ASP A 339 -4.48 13.60 29.77
C ASP A 339 -4.89 12.24 29.19
N ASP A 340 -5.01 12.13 27.87
CA ASP A 340 -5.40 10.89 27.16
C ASP A 340 -4.42 9.73 27.42
N LEU A 341 -3.11 10.03 27.51
CA LEU A 341 -2.11 9.02 27.85
C LEU A 341 -2.31 8.52 29.27
N TRP A 342 -2.54 9.42 30.23
CA TRP A 342 -2.71 9.06 31.63
C TRP A 342 -4.01 8.33 31.91
N ILE A 343 -5.09 8.67 31.20
CA ILE A 343 -6.33 7.89 31.20
C ILE A 343 -6.03 6.45 30.76
N LYS A 344 -5.24 6.29 29.68
CA LYS A 344 -4.86 4.95 29.19
C LYS A 344 -3.98 4.18 30.19
N LEU A 345 -3.03 4.85 30.82
CA LEU A 345 -2.17 4.24 31.84
C LEU A 345 -2.97 3.77 33.06
N ASN A 346 -3.96 4.57 33.49
CA ASN A 346 -4.87 4.21 34.58
C ASN A 346 -5.77 3.02 34.22
N GLU A 347 -6.19 2.90 32.95
CA GLU A 347 -6.93 1.73 32.47
C GLU A 347 -6.11 0.44 32.56
N VAL A 348 -4.82 0.50 32.20
CA VAL A 348 -3.90 -0.65 32.19
C VAL A 348 -3.57 -1.16 33.60
N LYS A 349 -3.49 -0.28 34.60
CA LYS A 349 -3.18 -0.62 36.02
C LYS A 349 -1.84 -1.36 36.23
N ASP A 350 -0.84 -1.12 35.37
CA ASP A 350 0.51 -1.68 35.51
C ASP A 350 1.46 -0.63 36.13
N HIS A 351 1.87 -0.86 37.38
CA HIS A 351 2.76 0.04 38.10
C HIS A 351 4.12 0.21 37.42
N THR A 352 4.67 -0.84 36.83
CA THR A 352 5.98 -0.79 36.14
C THR A 352 5.91 0.12 34.92
N LEU A 353 4.78 0.09 34.20
CA LEU A 353 4.54 0.98 33.07
C LEU A 353 4.42 2.44 33.51
N VAL A 354 3.64 2.71 34.57
CA VAL A 354 3.45 4.07 35.11
C VAL A 354 4.77 4.66 35.62
N GLU A 355 5.55 3.88 36.37
CA GLU A 355 6.89 4.28 36.82
C GLU A 355 7.81 4.56 35.63
N ARG A 356 7.72 3.74 34.58
CA ARG A 356 8.54 3.92 33.38
C ARG A 356 8.24 5.23 32.67
N VAL A 357 6.96 5.57 32.46
CA VAL A 357 6.55 6.83 31.82
C VAL A 357 6.91 8.03 32.71
N SER A 358 6.64 7.93 34.01
CA SER A 358 7.03 8.96 35.00
C SER A 358 8.55 9.20 35.00
N GLY A 359 9.34 8.14 34.85
CA GLY A 359 10.81 8.22 34.76
C GLY A 359 11.33 8.98 33.52
N PHE A 360 10.51 9.18 32.49
CA PHE A 360 10.81 10.06 31.35
C PHE A 360 10.27 11.48 31.53
N GLY A 361 9.74 11.82 32.71
CA GLY A 361 9.24 13.16 33.05
C GLY A 361 7.75 13.39 32.82
N GLY A 362 7.01 12.38 32.33
CA GLY A 362 5.56 12.46 32.20
C GLY A 362 4.89 12.60 33.58
N LYS A 363 3.82 13.40 33.65
CA LYS A 363 3.00 13.56 34.87
C LYS A 363 1.53 13.66 34.51
N PRO A 364 0.61 13.08 35.30
CA PRO A 364 -0.81 13.20 35.06
C PRO A 364 -1.26 14.65 35.24
N GLY A 365 -2.13 15.12 34.36
CA GLY A 365 -2.86 16.37 34.55
C GLY A 365 -3.84 16.26 35.71
N PHE A 366 -4.25 17.42 36.25
CA PHE A 366 -5.19 17.49 37.39
C PHE A 366 -6.53 16.80 37.13
N ASN A 367 -6.95 16.67 35.87
CA ASN A 367 -8.23 16.09 35.50
C ASN A 367 -8.27 14.56 35.58
N VAL A 368 -7.09 13.90 35.57
CA VAL A 368 -6.97 12.43 35.49
C VAL A 368 -6.82 11.76 36.87
N VAL A 369 -6.57 12.54 37.91
CA VAL A 369 -6.37 12.06 39.30
C VAL A 369 -7.70 11.90 40.07
N LYS A 370 -8.84 12.17 39.42
CA LYS A 370 -10.19 11.92 39.97
C LYS A 370 -10.64 10.49 39.69
#